data_AF-A0A3M5VWR2-F1
#
_entry.id   AF-A0A3M5VWR2-F1
#
_cell.length_a   1.000
_cell.length_b   1.000
_cell.length_c   1.000
_cell.angle_alpha   90.00
_cell.angle_beta   90.00
_cell.angle_gamma   90.00
#
_symmetry.space_group_name_H-M   'P 1'
#
loop_
_entity.id
_entity.type
_entity.pdbx_description
1 polymer ?
#
loop_
_entity_poly.entity_id
_entity_poly.type
_entity_poly.pdbx_seq_one_letter_code
_entity_poly.pdbx_strand_id
1 'polypeptide(L)' 'MVGRAIKDINLPTGTAIGAIIRDEQVLIAHDVTLIESGDHVIMFLVDKKCIRDVERLFQVGLSFF' A
#
# COMPACT_ATOMS: atom_id res chain seq x y z
N MET A 1 7.11 0.60 4.62
CA MET A 1 6.45 0.61 3.30
C MET A 1 6.95 1.75 2.42
N VAL A 2 7.04 2.98 2.96
CA VAL A 2 7.63 4.13 2.27
C VAL A 2 9.01 3.80 1.68
N GLY A 3 9.27 4.25 0.46
CA GLY A 3 10.52 4.06 -0.27
C GLY A 3 10.65 2.73 -1.02
N ARG A 4 9.61 1.89 -1.05
CA ARG A 4 9.58 0.65 -1.83
C ARG A 4 8.71 0.81 -3.07
N ALA A 5 9.09 0.12 -4.15
CA ALA A 5 8.24 0.00 -5.33
C ALA A 5 7.10 -0.97 -5.05
N ILE A 6 5.94 -0.77 -5.68
CA ILE A 6 4.74 -1.62 -5.49
C ILE A 6 5.05 -3.12 -5.65
N LYS A 7 5.86 -3.49 -6.65
CA LYS A 7 6.24 -4.88 -6.90
C LYS A 7 7.06 -5.53 -5.77
N ASP A 8 7.74 -4.73 -4.96
CA ASP A 8 8.62 -5.19 -3.88
C ASP A 8 7.85 -5.34 -2.54
N ILE A 9 6.53 -5.16 -2.59
CA ILE A 9 5.65 -5.25 -1.43
C ILE A 9 5.03 -6.64 -1.40
N ASN A 10 5.28 -7.36 -0.31
CA ASN A 10 4.66 -8.65 -0.05
C ASN A 10 3.19 -8.44 0.34
N LEU A 11 2.34 -8.33 -0.67
CA LEU A 11 0.90 -8.22 -0.52
C LEU A 11 0.31 -9.55 -0.01
N PRO A 12 -0.64 -9.51 0.94
CA PRO A 12 -1.38 -10.71 1.31
C PRO A 12 -2.07 -11.35 0.10
N THR A 13 -2.17 -12.69 0.09
CA THR A 13 -2.84 -13.42 -0.98
C THR A 13 -4.27 -12.91 -1.18
N GLY A 14 -4.65 -12.65 -2.43
CA GLY A 14 -5.98 -12.12 -2.75
C GLY A 14 -6.12 -10.62 -2.53
N THR A 15 -5.00 -9.88 -2.46
CA THR A 15 -5.00 -8.42 -2.41
C THR A 15 -4.22 -7.82 -3.58
N ALA A 16 -4.64 -6.64 -4.05
CA ALA A 16 -3.98 -5.89 -5.12
C ALA A 16 -4.06 -4.39 -4.85
N ILE A 17 -3.06 -3.64 -5.32
CA ILE A 17 -3.07 -2.18 -5.29
C ILE A 17 -3.61 -1.68 -6.63
N GLY A 18 -4.69 -0.88 -6.61
CA GLY A 18 -5.32 -0.36 -7.82
C GLY A 18 -4.85 1.05 -8.19
N ALA A 19 -4.69 1.91 -7.19
CA ALA A 19 -4.27 3.29 -7.40
C ALA A 19 -3.61 3.87 -6.15
N ILE A 20 -2.85 4.94 -6.35
CA ILE A 20 -2.31 5.78 -5.29
C ILE A 20 -2.87 7.19 -5.48
N ILE A 21 -3.33 7.81 -4.40
CA ILE A 21 -3.69 9.23 -4.39
C ILE A 21 -2.58 10.00 -3.70
N ARG A 22 -1.98 10.95 -4.42
CA ARG A 22 -0.90 11.83 -3.95
C ARG A 22 -1.18 13.24 -4.42
N ASP A 23 -1.12 14.21 -3.51
CA ASP A 23 -1.38 15.64 -3.82
C ASP A 23 -2.68 15.85 -4.62
N GLU A 24 -3.76 15.17 -4.19
CA GLU A 24 -5.08 15.18 -4.85
C GLU A 24 -5.12 14.60 -6.27
N GLN A 25 -4.04 13.99 -6.74
CA GLN A 25 -3.94 13.33 -8.04
C GLN A 25 -4.05 11.82 -7.90
N VAL A 26 -4.69 11.18 -8.88
CA VAL A 26 -4.78 9.71 -8.96
C VAL A 26 -3.67 9.19 -9.85
N LEU A 27 -2.78 8.36 -9.28
CA LEU A 27 -1.75 7.62 -9.97
C LEU A 27 -2.22 6.17 -10.13
N ILE A 28 -2.23 5.68 -11.38
CA ILE A 28 -2.48 4.25 -11.62
C ILE A 28 -1.32 3.44 -11.06
N ALA A 29 -1.66 2.46 -10.23
CA ALA A 29 -0.66 1.63 -9.59
C ALA A 29 0.05 0.75 -10.62
N HIS A 30 1.37 0.89 -10.70
CA HIS A 30 2.24 0.07 -11.54
C HIS A 30 3.42 -0.46 -10.73
N ASP A 31 4.01 -1.55 -11.19
CA ASP A 31 5.07 -2.29 -10.50
C ASP A 31 6.24 -1.42 -10.02
N VAL A 32 6.59 -0.38 -10.79
CA VAL A 32 7.73 0.50 -10.54
C VAL A 32 7.38 1.74 -9.71
N THR A 33 6.10 1.99 -9.43
CA THR A 33 5.67 3.17 -8.68
C THR A 33 6.21 3.07 -7.25
N LEU A 34 6.95 4.08 -6.82
CA LEU A 34 7.48 4.18 -5.46
C LEU A 34 6.42 4.77 -4.53
N ILE A 35 6.24 4.13 -3.38
CA ILE A 35 5.33 4.62 -2.35
C ILE A 35 6.03 5.67 -1.49
N GLU A 36 5.39 6.81 -1.33
CA GLU A 36 5.87 7.96 -0.60
C GLU A 36 5.07 8.21 0.67
N SER A 37 5.60 9.06 1.54
CA SER A 37 4.88 9.47 2.74
C SER A 37 3.69 10.37 2.34
N GLY A 38 2.53 10.15 2.95
CA GLY A 38 1.29 10.87 2.62
C GLY A 38 0.46 10.23 1.49
N ASP A 39 0.97 9.18 0.85
CA ASP A 39 0.23 8.42 -0.16
C ASP A 39 -1.00 7.73 0.45
N HIS A 40 -2.16 7.91 -0.19
CA HIS A 40 -3.35 7.11 0.09
C HIS A 40 -3.44 5.99 -0.93
N VAL A 41 -3.24 4.75 -0.47
CA VAL A 41 -3.20 3.57 -1.35
C VAL A 41 -4.58 2.92 -1.40
N ILE A 42 -5.16 2.84 -2.60
CA ILE A 42 -6.43 2.15 -2.83
C ILE A 42 -6.16 0.68 -3.13
N MET A 43 -6.69 -0.20 -2.29
CA MET A 43 -6.50 -1.64 -2.39
C MET A 43 -7.80 -2.38 -2.65
N PHE A 44 -7.71 -3.42 -3.47
CA PHE A 44 -8.77 -4.41 -3.68
C PHE A 44 -8.45 -5.67 -2.89
N LEU A 45 -9.45 -6.16 -2.15
CA LEU A 45 -9.35 -7.37 -1.35
C LEU A 45 -10.45 -8.33 -1.79
N VAL A 46 -10.06 -9.56 -2.12
CA VAL A 46 -10.99 -10.65 -2.46
C VAL A 46 -11.72 -11.17 -1.20
N ASP A 47 -11.03 -11.21 -0.06
CA ASP A 47 -11.60 -11.59 1.24
C ASP A 47 -11.35 -10.48 2.28
N LYS A 48 -12.40 -10.11 3.02
CA LYS A 48 -12.31 -9.13 4.12
C LYS A 48 -11.43 -9.61 5.28
N LYS A 49 -11.17 -10.92 5.40
CA LYS A 49 -10.22 -11.45 6.42
C LYS A 49 -8.82 -10.88 6.26
N CYS A 50 -8.42 -10.52 5.04
CA CYS A 50 -7.10 -9.95 4.74
C CYS A 50 -6.93 -8.52 5.27
N ILE A 51 -7.99 -7.85 5.75
CA ILE A 51 -7.91 -6.47 6.27
C ILE A 51 -6.86 -6.36 7.37
N ARG A 52 -6.81 -7.30 8.32
CA ARG A 52 -5.83 -7.25 9.43
C ARG A 52 -4.39 -7.38 8.96
N ASP A 53 -4.15 -8.19 7.94
CA ASP A 53 -2.80 -8.38 7.39
C ASP A 53 -2.37 -7.15 6.59
N VAL A 54 -3.31 -6.52 5.87
CA VAL A 54 -3.09 -5.23 5.23
C VAL A 54 -2.81 -4.14 6.27
N GLU A 55 -3.60 -4.03 7.34
CA GLU A 55 -3.33 -3.05 8.41
C GLU A 55 -1.91 -3.19 8.97
N ARG A 56 -1.44 -4.42 9.20
CA ARG A 56 -0.07 -4.70 9.66
C ARG A 56 1.01 -4.31 8.64
N LEU A 57 0.73 -4.43 7.35
CA LEU A 57 1.65 -4.05 6.28
C LEU A 57 1.90 -2.53 6.25
N PHE A 58 0.87 -1.74 6.58
CA PHE A 58 0.89 -0.28 6.61
C PHE A 58 1.16 0.31 7.99
N GLN A 59 1.09 -0.50 9.05
CA GLN A 59 1.53 -0.09 10.38
C GLN A 59 3.00 0.32 10.33
N VAL A 60 3.24 1.62 10.53
CA VAL A 60 4.57 2.12 10.82
C VAL A 60 4.95 1.51 12.16
N GLY A 61 6.06 0.76 12.22
CA GLY A 61 6.62 0.36 13.51
C GLY A 61 6.77 1.62 14.35
N LEU A 62 6.11 1.65 15.52
CA LEU A 62 6.25 2.71 16.51
C LEU A 62 7.73 2.81 16.89
N SER A 63 8.47 3.63 16.17
CA SER A 63 9.87 3.96 16.40
C SER A 63 10.08 5.39 15.92
N PHE A 64 9.33 6.31 16.52
CA PHE A 64 9.64 7.73 16.54
C PHE A 64 9.89 8.09 18.00
N PHE A 65 11.16 8.15 18.40
CA PHE A 65 11.66 8.94 19.52
C PHE A 65 12.63 9.98 18.93
#